data_AF-A0A319DC07-F1
#
_entry.id   AF-A0A319DC07-F1
#
_cell.length_a   1.000
_cell.length_b   1.000
_cell.length_c   1.000
_cell.angle_alpha   90.00
_cell.angle_beta   90.00
_cell.angle_gamma   90.00
#
_symmetry.space_group_name_H-M   'P 1'
#
loop_
_entity.id
_entity.type
_entity.pdbx_description
1 polymer ?
#
loop_
_entity_poly.entity_id
_entity_poly.type
_entity_poly.pdbx_seq_one_letter_code
_entity_poly.pdbx_strand_id
1 'polypeptide(L)'
;MEAGLDLIGTTVLRDDDKASIPEILKSSLDSYCDLQRLDIITNILTASPSVDDRIAEIINASWEYLCDYGLWSLRYESLQQFRQFISYSENILPIIKRFKKSDKKKLACLGMVKRNWSLSGSEVLPPDIAPINWSKHLLSLLSALSKWQTREQAVLSLRETIQQRPKRSRQQKGLIASDIQRVLDKVVPSQARLLRSNASGGSNNHGEKRKHQVVDYQGIDRPEVEAVVHWSPMETMPDMFSSLEDFTDLGLAFEPRLTLPTPLERERSITSLSCGCATLCFPLTVLLTQPSGDDFEPNIVKQLLQWARDVSWSNICAVHLQKLASLSFGPSTETWPREEIIETIEELLGDHLSNDLPLLSSEDCPQDLITGLLPSPPSALMYH
;
A
#
# COMPACT_ATOMS: atom_id res chain seq x y z
N MET A 1 -26.89 -6.63 -12.00
CA MET A 1 -25.62 -6.06 -11.49
C MET A 1 -24.43 -6.85 -12.01
N GLU A 2 -24.52 -8.18 -12.15
CA GLU A 2 -23.47 -9.03 -12.76
C GLU A 2 -23.14 -8.64 -14.22
N ALA A 3 -24.13 -8.18 -14.99
CA ALA A 3 -23.95 -7.80 -16.40
C ALA A 3 -22.90 -6.70 -16.68
N GLY A 4 -22.54 -5.84 -15.70
CA GLY A 4 -21.57 -4.76 -15.91
C GLY A 4 -20.10 -5.18 -15.79
N LEU A 5 -19.81 -6.22 -14.98
CA LEU A 5 -18.45 -6.73 -14.79
C LEU A 5 -18.10 -7.81 -15.82
N ASP A 6 -19.08 -8.64 -16.21
CA ASP A 6 -18.92 -9.63 -17.28
C ASP A 6 -18.61 -8.97 -18.64
N LEU A 7 -19.16 -7.78 -18.88
CA LEU A 7 -18.98 -7.06 -20.14
C LEU A 7 -17.53 -6.65 -20.40
N ILE A 8 -16.78 -6.31 -19.34
CA ILE A 8 -15.39 -5.80 -19.44
C ILE A 8 -14.38 -6.94 -19.31
N GLY A 9 -14.65 -7.92 -18.43
CA GLY A 9 -13.73 -9.05 -18.23
C GLY A 9 -13.54 -9.92 -19.47
N THR A 10 -14.55 -10.03 -20.33
CA THR A 10 -14.49 -10.86 -21.55
C THR A 10 -14.02 -10.12 -22.80
N THR A 11 -14.19 -8.80 -22.87
CA THR A 11 -13.77 -7.98 -24.02
C THR A 11 -12.32 -7.49 -23.90
N VAL A 12 -11.86 -7.10 -22.70
CA VAL A 12 -10.51 -6.53 -22.52
C VAL A 12 -9.39 -7.57 -22.69
N LEU A 13 -9.70 -8.87 -22.52
CA LEU A 13 -8.72 -9.95 -22.69
C LEU A 13 -8.66 -10.53 -24.11
N ARG A 14 -9.49 -10.05 -25.03
CA ARG A 14 -9.42 -10.40 -26.46
C ARG A 14 -8.59 -9.34 -27.18
N ASP A 15 -7.31 -9.64 -27.36
CA ASP A 15 -6.29 -8.81 -28.03
C ASP A 15 -6.54 -8.61 -29.55
N ASP A 16 -7.69 -9.07 -30.07
CA ASP A 16 -8.01 -9.05 -31.51
C ASP A 16 -8.66 -7.73 -31.97
N ASP A 17 -9.18 -6.91 -31.05
CA ASP A 17 -9.83 -5.64 -31.39
C ASP A 17 -8.85 -4.47 -31.26
N LYS A 18 -8.45 -3.88 -32.40
CA LYS A 18 -7.62 -2.65 -32.48
C LYS A 18 -8.24 -1.41 -31.81
N ALA A 19 -9.43 -1.54 -31.23
CA ALA A 19 -10.12 -0.44 -30.58
C ALA A 19 -9.43 -0.09 -29.25
N SER A 20 -9.25 1.19 -29.00
CA SER A 20 -8.67 1.65 -27.74
C SER A 20 -9.64 1.38 -26.57
N ILE A 21 -9.11 1.15 -25.36
CA ILE A 21 -9.93 0.94 -24.15
C ILE A 21 -11.01 2.04 -23.95
N PRO A 22 -10.72 3.34 -24.17
CA PRO A 22 -11.75 4.39 -24.10
C PRO A 22 -12.87 4.21 -25.13
N GLU A 23 -12.58 3.73 -26.34
CA GLU A 23 -13.59 3.47 -27.39
C GLU A 23 -14.43 2.24 -27.05
N ILE A 24 -13.82 1.18 -26.52
CA ILE A 24 -14.54 0.00 -26.01
C ILE A 24 -15.47 0.39 -24.87
N LEU A 25 -14.99 1.20 -23.92
CA LEU A 25 -15.81 1.68 -22.80
C LEU A 25 -16.95 2.57 -23.30
N LYS A 26 -16.67 3.50 -24.22
CA LYS A 26 -17.68 4.40 -24.79
C LYS A 26 -18.77 3.62 -25.53
N SER A 27 -18.38 2.76 -26.46
CA SER A 27 -19.31 1.93 -27.23
C SER A 27 -20.14 1.00 -26.33
N SER A 28 -19.53 0.44 -25.28
CA SER A 28 -20.23 -0.39 -24.29
C SER A 28 -21.24 0.39 -23.45
N LEU A 29 -21.01 1.68 -23.22
CA LEU A 29 -21.88 2.55 -22.43
C LEU A 29 -22.93 3.28 -23.28
N ASP A 30 -22.77 3.33 -24.60
CA ASP A 30 -23.63 4.11 -25.50
C ASP A 30 -25.10 3.68 -25.44
N SER A 31 -25.38 2.40 -25.17
CA SER A 31 -26.74 1.86 -25.03
C SER A 31 -27.44 2.20 -23.70
N TYR A 32 -26.75 2.82 -22.75
CA TYR A 32 -27.26 3.12 -21.40
C TYR A 32 -27.59 4.61 -21.24
N CYS A 33 -28.55 4.96 -20.38
CA CYS A 33 -28.80 6.37 -20.05
C CYS A 33 -27.75 6.91 -19.06
N ASP A 34 -27.61 8.23 -18.95
CA ASP A 34 -26.53 8.86 -18.18
C ASP A 34 -26.47 8.42 -16.71
N LEU A 35 -27.63 8.25 -16.07
CA LEU A 35 -27.68 7.75 -14.69
C LEU A 35 -27.15 6.32 -14.57
N GLN A 36 -27.45 5.46 -15.56
CA GLN A 36 -26.95 4.09 -15.61
C GLN A 36 -25.46 4.06 -15.93
N ARG A 37 -24.97 4.91 -16.85
CA ARG A 37 -23.54 5.04 -17.16
C ARG A 37 -22.76 5.43 -15.91
N LEU A 38 -23.23 6.43 -15.17
CA LEU A 38 -22.62 6.85 -13.92
C LEU A 38 -22.59 5.72 -12.88
N ASP A 39 -23.70 4.99 -12.71
CA ASP A 39 -23.76 3.84 -11.80
C ASP A 39 -22.76 2.75 -12.21
N ILE A 40 -22.67 2.42 -13.50
CA ILE A 40 -21.74 1.42 -14.03
C ILE A 40 -20.29 1.85 -13.78
N ILE A 41 -19.93 3.08 -14.15
CA ILE A 41 -18.58 3.62 -13.94
C ILE A 41 -18.24 3.64 -12.45
N THR A 42 -19.17 4.08 -11.60
CA THR A 42 -18.97 4.09 -10.15
C THR A 42 -18.73 2.67 -9.63
N ASN A 43 -19.47 1.68 -10.12
CA ASN A 43 -19.27 0.28 -9.75
C ASN A 43 -17.89 -0.23 -10.19
N ILE A 44 -17.45 0.10 -11.40
CA ILE A 44 -16.11 -0.29 -11.90
C ILE A 44 -15.02 0.31 -11.00
N LEU A 45 -15.10 1.63 -10.76
CA LEU A 45 -14.10 2.33 -9.95
C LEU A 45 -14.07 1.84 -8.50
N THR A 46 -15.23 1.55 -7.91
CA THR A 46 -15.32 1.06 -6.52
C THR A 46 -14.99 -0.42 -6.38
N ALA A 47 -15.20 -1.23 -7.43
CA ALA A 47 -14.77 -2.63 -7.46
C ALA A 47 -13.26 -2.79 -7.71
N SER A 48 -12.63 -1.80 -8.38
CA SER A 48 -11.23 -1.88 -8.81
C SER A 48 -10.24 -2.30 -7.72
N PRO A 49 -10.30 -1.84 -6.45
CA PRO A 49 -9.34 -2.28 -5.43
C PRO A 49 -9.55 -3.74 -5.02
N SER A 50 -10.79 -4.24 -5.09
CA SER A 50 -11.10 -5.63 -4.78
C SER A 50 -10.64 -6.57 -5.90
N VAL A 51 -10.76 -6.12 -7.16
CA VAL A 51 -10.25 -6.86 -8.32
C VAL A 51 -8.72 -6.90 -8.30
N ASP A 52 -8.05 -5.78 -8.02
CA ASP A 52 -6.59 -5.74 -7.88
C ASP A 52 -6.07 -6.66 -6.77
N ASP A 53 -6.72 -6.65 -5.59
CA ASP A 53 -6.42 -7.59 -4.49
C ASP A 53 -6.52 -9.06 -4.95
N ARG A 54 -7.56 -9.39 -5.74
CA ARG A 54 -7.79 -10.75 -6.24
C ARG A 54 -6.80 -11.16 -7.32
N ILE A 55 -6.45 -10.26 -8.23
CA ILE A 55 -5.41 -10.49 -9.23
C ILE A 55 -4.07 -10.75 -8.54
N ALA A 56 -3.73 -9.94 -7.54
CA ALA A 56 -2.49 -10.10 -6.78
C ALA A 56 -2.43 -11.44 -6.03
N GLU A 57 -3.56 -11.90 -5.47
CA GLU A 57 -3.72 -13.23 -4.87
C GLU A 57 -3.49 -14.35 -5.89
N ILE A 58 -4.11 -14.26 -7.08
CA ILE A 58 -3.95 -15.24 -8.16
C ILE A 58 -2.50 -15.29 -8.63
N ILE A 59 -1.84 -14.14 -8.79
CA ILE A 59 -0.42 -14.06 -9.18
C ILE A 59 0.45 -14.73 -8.11
N ASN A 60 0.21 -14.46 -6.82
CA ASN A 60 0.95 -15.11 -5.74
C ASN A 60 0.76 -16.64 -5.76
N ALA A 61 -0.48 -17.11 -5.83
CA ALA A 61 -0.79 -18.55 -5.87
C ALA A 61 -0.19 -19.22 -7.11
N SER A 62 -0.22 -18.56 -8.27
CA SER A 62 0.38 -19.08 -9.51
C SER A 62 1.90 -19.16 -9.40
N TRP A 63 2.53 -18.16 -8.79
CA TRP A 63 3.98 -18.16 -8.56
C TRP A 63 4.40 -19.27 -7.58
N GLU A 64 3.67 -19.45 -6.47
CA GLU A 64 3.90 -20.53 -5.51
C GLU A 64 3.72 -21.89 -6.17
N TYR A 65 2.61 -22.11 -6.89
CA TYR A 65 2.38 -23.34 -7.65
C TYR A 65 3.49 -23.62 -8.67
N LEU A 66 3.92 -22.61 -9.43
CA LEU A 66 5.03 -22.76 -10.38
C LEU A 66 6.34 -23.18 -9.69
N CYS A 67 6.61 -22.66 -8.49
CA CYS A 67 7.80 -23.01 -7.71
C CYS A 67 7.70 -24.41 -7.11
N ASP A 68 6.58 -24.73 -6.46
CA ASP A 68 6.36 -25.99 -5.75
C ASP A 68 6.44 -27.20 -6.69
N TYR A 69 5.91 -27.06 -7.91
CA TYR A 69 5.92 -28.11 -8.92
C TYR A 69 7.09 -28.00 -9.89
N GLY A 70 7.99 -27.02 -9.70
CA GLY A 70 9.16 -26.83 -10.55
C GLY A 70 8.83 -26.63 -12.04
N LEU A 71 7.67 -26.06 -12.39
CA LEU A 71 7.17 -26.01 -13.77
C LEU A 71 8.08 -25.22 -14.72
N TRP A 72 8.89 -24.32 -14.18
CA TRP A 72 9.92 -23.59 -14.92
C TRP A 72 10.98 -24.53 -15.54
N SER A 73 11.26 -25.68 -14.93
CA SER A 73 12.28 -26.63 -15.39
C SER A 73 11.94 -27.31 -16.73
N LEU A 74 10.68 -27.20 -17.18
CA LEU A 74 10.24 -27.72 -18.47
C LEU A 74 10.89 -26.99 -19.67
N ARG A 75 11.34 -25.74 -19.48
CA ARG A 75 11.89 -24.91 -20.57
C ARG A 75 13.14 -24.13 -20.19
N TYR A 76 13.43 -23.97 -18.90
CA TYR A 76 14.54 -23.15 -18.42
C TYR A 76 15.48 -24.01 -17.57
N GLU A 77 16.78 -23.79 -17.71
CA GLU A 77 17.83 -24.54 -17.00
C GLU A 77 17.86 -24.20 -15.51
N SER A 78 17.38 -23.01 -15.14
CA SER A 78 17.30 -22.56 -13.75
C SER A 78 16.09 -21.66 -13.50
N LEU A 79 15.65 -21.60 -12.24
CA LEU A 79 14.61 -20.66 -11.81
C LEU A 79 15.03 -19.20 -12.05
N GLN A 80 16.34 -18.90 -11.96
CA GLN A 80 16.86 -17.55 -12.18
C GLN A 80 16.70 -17.12 -13.65
N GLN A 81 16.96 -18.03 -14.60
CA GLN A 81 16.72 -17.77 -16.03
C GLN A 81 15.23 -17.49 -16.29
N PHE A 82 14.33 -18.26 -15.67
CA PHE A 82 12.89 -18.01 -15.78
C PHE A 82 12.49 -16.66 -15.18
N ARG A 83 13.04 -16.29 -14.02
CA ARG A 83 12.81 -14.99 -13.38
C ARG A 83 13.22 -13.83 -14.29
N GLN A 84 14.36 -13.93 -14.96
CA GLN A 84 14.80 -12.92 -15.93
C GLN A 84 13.85 -12.83 -17.12
N PHE A 85 13.43 -13.98 -17.66
CA PHE A 85 12.53 -14.05 -18.81
C PHE A 85 11.20 -13.33 -18.59
N ILE A 86 10.61 -13.44 -17.39
CA ILE A 86 9.33 -12.77 -17.07
C ILE A 86 9.50 -11.38 -16.43
N SER A 87 10.74 -10.86 -16.36
CA SER A 87 11.08 -9.66 -15.60
C SER A 87 10.52 -9.69 -14.17
N TYR A 88 10.77 -10.80 -13.46
CA TYR A 88 10.17 -11.10 -12.15
C TYR A 88 10.34 -9.96 -11.14
N SER A 89 11.54 -9.38 -11.06
CA SER A 89 11.87 -8.29 -10.13
C SER A 89 11.03 -7.04 -10.35
N GLU A 90 10.71 -6.72 -11.60
CA GLU A 90 10.03 -5.48 -11.99
C GLU A 90 8.51 -5.66 -12.01
N ASN A 91 8.02 -6.80 -12.50
CA ASN A 91 6.59 -7.00 -12.77
C ASN A 91 5.87 -7.82 -11.71
N ILE A 92 6.48 -8.90 -11.22
CA ILE A 92 5.79 -9.91 -10.40
C ILE A 92 6.06 -9.69 -8.92
N LEU A 93 7.33 -9.48 -8.56
CA LEU A 93 7.78 -9.33 -7.17
C LEU A 93 7.07 -8.17 -6.45
N PRO A 94 6.87 -6.98 -7.03
CA PRO A 94 6.17 -5.88 -6.34
C PRO A 94 4.72 -6.24 -6.02
N ILE A 95 4.03 -6.94 -6.93
CA ILE A 95 2.65 -7.39 -6.73
C ILE A 95 2.58 -8.41 -5.59
N ILE A 96 3.47 -9.41 -5.59
CA ILE A 96 3.56 -10.41 -4.51
C ILE A 96 3.87 -9.74 -3.17
N LYS A 97 4.85 -8.84 -3.11
CA LYS A 97 5.20 -8.11 -1.88
C LYS A 97 4.01 -7.31 -1.35
N ARG A 98 3.28 -6.61 -2.23
CA ARG A 98 2.06 -5.85 -1.87
C ARG A 98 0.97 -6.77 -1.32
N PHE A 99 0.72 -7.89 -1.99
CA PHE A 99 -0.25 -8.90 -1.57
C PHE A 99 0.10 -9.46 -0.18
N LYS A 100 1.31 -9.98 0.01
CA LYS A 100 1.77 -10.55 1.31
C LYS A 100 1.69 -9.52 2.44
N LYS A 101 2.04 -8.26 2.18
CA LYS A 101 1.91 -7.16 3.16
C LYS A 101 0.44 -6.88 3.50
N SER A 102 -0.46 -6.92 2.52
CA SER A 102 -1.90 -6.77 2.73
C SER A 102 -2.46 -7.94 3.54
N ASP A 103 -2.08 -9.17 3.18
CA ASP A 103 -2.57 -10.39 3.81
C ASP A 103 -2.11 -10.54 5.26
N LYS A 104 -0.83 -10.24 5.56
CA LYS A 104 -0.34 -10.15 6.94
C LYS A 104 -1.17 -9.19 7.81
N LYS A 105 -1.65 -8.08 7.24
CA LYS A 105 -2.54 -7.14 7.95
C LYS A 105 -3.94 -7.72 8.13
N LYS A 106 -4.48 -8.47 7.16
CA LYS A 106 -5.76 -9.20 7.28
C LYS A 106 -5.69 -10.23 8.42
N LEU A 107 -4.63 -11.05 8.44
CA LEU A 107 -4.38 -12.04 9.49
C LEU A 107 -4.22 -11.38 10.87
N ALA A 108 -3.51 -10.25 10.96
CA ALA A 108 -3.40 -9.50 12.23
C ALA A 108 -4.76 -9.01 12.74
N CYS A 109 -5.62 -8.51 11.85
CA CYS A 109 -6.98 -8.09 12.21
C CYS A 109 -7.83 -9.27 12.66
N LEU A 110 -7.78 -10.40 11.96
CA LEU A 110 -8.46 -11.64 12.37
C LEU A 110 -7.95 -12.16 13.71
N GLY A 111 -6.64 -12.10 13.96
CA GLY A 111 -6.05 -12.48 15.25
C GLY A 111 -6.57 -11.62 16.41
N MET A 112 -6.85 -10.33 16.18
CA MET A 112 -7.49 -9.48 17.18
C MET A 112 -8.95 -9.87 17.43
N VAL A 113 -9.71 -10.12 16.37
CA VAL A 113 -11.10 -10.59 16.48
C VAL A 113 -11.16 -11.91 17.26
N LYS A 114 -10.27 -12.86 16.93
CA LYS A 114 -10.14 -14.14 17.63
C LYS A 114 -9.84 -13.96 19.11
N ARG A 115 -8.96 -13.03 19.48
CA ARG A 115 -8.64 -12.74 20.89
C ARG A 115 -9.82 -12.17 21.66
N ASN A 116 -10.64 -11.33 21.04
CA ASN A 116 -11.74 -10.65 21.72
C ASN A 116 -13.03 -11.49 21.75
N TRP A 117 -13.27 -12.31 20.73
CA TRP A 117 -14.50 -13.11 20.60
C TRP A 117 -14.29 -14.61 20.75
N SER A 118 -13.04 -15.06 20.96
CA SER A 118 -12.67 -16.47 21.13
C SER A 118 -13.09 -17.38 19.97
N LEU A 119 -13.21 -16.83 18.75
CA LEU A 119 -13.68 -17.55 17.56
C LEU A 119 -12.74 -17.37 16.37
N SER A 120 -12.71 -18.36 15.48
CA SER A 120 -11.78 -18.40 14.37
C SER A 120 -12.46 -18.11 13.02
N GLY A 121 -11.73 -17.42 12.13
CA GLY A 121 -12.04 -17.29 10.71
C GLY A 121 -13.53 -17.15 10.36
N SER A 122 -14.10 -18.20 9.76
CA SER A 122 -15.48 -18.25 9.26
C SER A 122 -16.56 -18.28 10.35
N GLU A 123 -16.21 -18.59 11.60
CA GLU A 123 -17.17 -18.68 12.71
C GLU A 123 -17.52 -17.30 13.30
N VAL A 124 -16.71 -16.29 12.96
CA VAL A 124 -16.81 -14.92 13.46
C VAL A 124 -18.18 -14.32 13.17
N LEU A 125 -18.69 -14.50 11.95
CA LEU A 125 -20.00 -14.02 11.52
C LEU A 125 -20.89 -15.18 11.06
N PRO A 126 -22.20 -15.16 11.37
CA PRO A 126 -23.16 -16.10 10.80
C PRO A 126 -23.15 -16.10 9.26
N PRO A 127 -23.32 -17.26 8.60
CA PRO A 127 -23.24 -17.37 7.14
C PRO A 127 -24.20 -16.46 6.37
N ASP A 128 -25.35 -16.14 6.95
CA ASP A 128 -26.39 -15.32 6.30
C ASP A 128 -26.04 -13.82 6.27
N ILE A 129 -25.12 -13.36 7.11
CA ILE A 129 -24.59 -11.99 7.08
C ILE A 129 -23.11 -11.92 6.69
N ALA A 130 -22.44 -13.06 6.54
CA ALA A 130 -21.02 -13.09 6.19
C ALA A 130 -20.76 -12.33 4.87
N PRO A 131 -19.68 -11.54 4.78
CA PRO A 131 -19.30 -10.90 3.54
C PRO A 131 -18.87 -11.96 2.52
N ILE A 132 -19.11 -11.70 1.23
CA ILE A 132 -18.63 -12.56 0.14
C ILE A 132 -17.08 -12.55 0.14
N ASN A 133 -16.49 -11.36 0.30
CA ASN A 133 -15.05 -11.16 0.31
C ASN A 133 -14.62 -10.42 1.58
N TRP A 134 -13.56 -10.91 2.21
CA TRP A 134 -12.97 -10.32 3.41
C TRP A 134 -11.91 -9.28 3.05
N SER A 135 -12.36 -8.06 2.76
CA SER A 135 -11.44 -6.96 2.48
C SER A 135 -10.68 -6.53 3.74
N LYS A 136 -9.46 -6.01 3.56
CA LYS A 136 -8.63 -5.50 4.66
C LYS A 136 -9.35 -4.42 5.47
N HIS A 137 -10.08 -3.52 4.81
CA HIS A 137 -10.83 -2.47 5.48
C HIS A 137 -11.97 -3.02 6.34
N LEU A 138 -12.75 -3.97 5.80
CA LEU A 138 -13.82 -4.63 6.53
C LEU A 138 -13.28 -5.35 7.78
N LEU A 139 -12.18 -6.09 7.64
CA LEU A 139 -11.52 -6.77 8.76
C LEU A 139 -10.98 -5.80 9.81
N SER A 140 -10.43 -4.66 9.38
CA SER A 140 -9.95 -3.63 10.30
C SER A 140 -11.10 -3.01 11.12
N LEU A 141 -12.24 -2.73 10.49
CA LEU A 141 -13.43 -2.24 11.18
C LEU A 141 -14.01 -3.31 12.10
N LEU A 142 -14.09 -4.56 11.67
CA LEU A 142 -14.59 -5.66 12.49
C LEU A 142 -13.71 -5.89 13.72
N SER A 143 -12.40 -5.84 13.52
CA SER A 143 -11.40 -5.87 14.58
C SER A 143 -11.58 -4.71 15.56
N ALA A 144 -11.85 -3.49 15.07
CA ALA A 144 -12.20 -2.37 15.93
C ALA A 144 -13.50 -2.63 16.70
N LEU A 145 -14.55 -3.14 16.05
CA LEU A 145 -15.85 -3.44 16.67
C LEU A 145 -15.72 -4.49 17.77
N SER A 146 -14.89 -5.51 17.54
CA SER A 146 -14.65 -6.59 18.51
C SER A 146 -14.09 -6.11 19.85
N LYS A 147 -13.48 -4.91 19.90
CA LYS A 147 -12.99 -4.32 21.15
C LYS A 147 -14.11 -3.72 22.02
N TRP A 148 -15.26 -3.42 21.43
CA TRP A 148 -16.32 -2.64 22.07
C TRP A 148 -17.59 -3.44 22.35
N GLN A 149 -17.81 -4.55 21.64
CA GLN A 149 -19.01 -5.37 21.80
C GLN A 149 -18.66 -6.86 21.85
N THR A 150 -19.50 -7.63 22.54
CA THR A 150 -19.50 -9.08 22.39
C THR A 150 -19.97 -9.45 20.99
N ARG A 151 -19.67 -10.68 20.55
CA ARG A 151 -20.08 -11.15 19.23
C ARG A 151 -21.59 -11.10 19.04
N GLU A 152 -22.37 -11.50 20.04
CA GLU A 152 -23.83 -11.58 19.97
C GLU A 152 -24.43 -10.19 19.76
N GLN A 153 -23.95 -9.20 20.52
CA GLN A 153 -24.38 -7.80 20.39
C GLN A 153 -23.96 -7.21 19.04
N ALA A 154 -22.74 -7.50 18.59
CA ALA A 154 -22.25 -7.06 17.29
C ALA A 154 -23.10 -7.65 16.16
N VAL A 155 -23.38 -8.95 16.17
CA VAL A 155 -24.19 -9.63 15.14
C VAL A 155 -25.60 -9.05 15.07
N LEU A 156 -26.26 -8.80 16.21
CA LEU A 156 -27.58 -8.18 16.25
C LEU A 156 -27.55 -6.77 15.65
N SER A 157 -26.57 -5.94 16.04
CA SER A 157 -26.40 -4.57 15.54
C SER A 157 -26.08 -4.52 14.04
N LEU A 158 -25.27 -5.48 13.56
CA LEU A 158 -24.94 -5.63 12.14
C LEU A 158 -26.16 -6.05 11.32
N ARG A 159 -26.98 -6.98 11.80
CA ARG A 159 -28.26 -7.34 11.15
C ARG A 159 -29.18 -6.14 11.00
N GLU A 160 -29.33 -5.36 12.07
CA GLU A 160 -30.17 -4.16 12.06
C GLU A 160 -29.68 -3.14 11.02
N THR A 161 -28.37 -2.86 10.98
CA THR A 161 -27.80 -1.91 10.02
C THR A 161 -27.91 -2.39 8.57
N ILE A 162 -27.82 -3.71 8.33
CA ILE A 162 -28.05 -4.30 7.00
C ILE A 162 -29.52 -4.08 6.55
N GLN A 163 -30.49 -4.27 7.45
CA GLN A 163 -31.92 -4.06 7.15
C GLN A 163 -32.25 -2.58 6.88
N GLN A 164 -31.53 -1.67 7.53
CA GLN A 164 -31.68 -0.22 7.38
C GLN A 164 -31.02 0.36 6.12
N ARG A 165 -30.38 -0.47 5.28
CA ARG A 165 -29.74 0.02 4.05
C ARG A 165 -30.75 0.70 3.10
N PRO A 166 -30.36 1.79 2.41
CA PRO A 166 -31.15 2.39 1.34
C PRO A 166 -31.51 1.37 0.26
N LYS A 167 -32.69 1.49 -0.37
CA LYS A 167 -33.19 0.52 -1.37
C LYS A 167 -32.16 0.19 -2.47
N ARG A 168 -31.36 1.17 -2.91
CA ARG A 168 -30.31 0.99 -3.93
C ARG A 168 -29.16 0.08 -3.47
N SER A 169 -28.86 0.05 -2.17
CA SER A 169 -27.79 -0.75 -1.55
C SER A 169 -28.26 -2.13 -1.04
N ARG A 170 -29.59 -2.37 -0.97
CA ARG A 170 -30.17 -3.66 -0.52
C ARG A 170 -29.85 -4.84 -1.43
N GLN A 171 -29.30 -4.61 -2.63
CA GLN A 171 -28.94 -5.68 -3.56
C GLN A 171 -27.73 -6.51 -3.08
N GLN A 172 -26.89 -5.97 -2.18
CA GLN A 172 -25.81 -6.75 -1.57
C GLN A 172 -26.36 -7.50 -0.34
N LYS A 173 -26.39 -8.84 -0.39
CA LYS A 173 -26.92 -9.66 0.71
C LYS A 173 -25.99 -9.74 1.93
N GLY A 174 -24.68 -9.75 1.72
CA GLY A 174 -23.68 -9.87 2.78
C GLY A 174 -23.31 -8.53 3.43
N LEU A 175 -22.61 -8.61 4.56
CA LEU A 175 -22.06 -7.46 5.30
C LEU A 175 -21.08 -6.64 4.43
N ILE A 176 -21.13 -5.31 4.55
CA ILE A 176 -20.14 -4.41 3.96
C ILE A 176 -19.50 -3.51 5.02
N ALA A 177 -18.36 -2.92 4.69
CA ALA A 177 -17.60 -2.07 5.61
C ALA A 177 -18.44 -0.91 6.20
N SER A 178 -19.32 -0.30 5.39
CA SER A 178 -20.16 0.81 5.84
C SER A 178 -21.16 0.42 6.93
N ASP A 179 -21.60 -0.84 7.01
CA ASP A 179 -22.47 -1.29 8.10
C ASP A 179 -21.71 -1.35 9.42
N ILE A 180 -20.49 -1.91 9.40
CA ILE A 180 -19.64 -1.99 10.58
C ILE A 180 -19.30 -0.58 11.05
N GLN A 181 -19.01 0.35 10.12
CA GLN A 181 -18.77 1.74 10.46
C GLN A 181 -19.99 2.38 11.16
N ARG A 182 -21.21 2.17 10.64
CA ARG A 182 -22.44 2.66 11.29
C ARG A 182 -22.63 2.10 12.70
N VAL A 183 -22.31 0.83 12.93
CA VAL A 183 -22.36 0.23 14.28
C VAL A 183 -21.30 0.87 15.18
N LEU A 184 -20.06 1.00 14.70
CA LEU A 184 -18.99 1.67 15.43
C LEU A 184 -19.35 3.12 15.80
N ASP A 185 -20.00 3.86 14.91
CA ASP A 185 -20.42 5.24 15.16
C ASP A 185 -21.52 5.35 16.23
N LYS A 186 -22.28 4.27 16.47
CA LYS A 186 -23.26 4.19 17.58
C LYS A 186 -22.59 3.81 18.91
N VAL A 187 -21.60 2.91 18.86
CA VAL A 187 -21.02 2.29 20.07
C VAL A 187 -19.83 3.07 20.62
N VAL A 188 -19.02 3.68 19.74
CA VAL A 188 -17.81 4.39 20.17
C VAL A 188 -18.20 5.77 20.72
N PRO A 189 -17.90 6.06 22.01
CA PRO A 189 -18.19 7.36 22.61
C PRO A 189 -17.56 8.49 21.80
N SER A 190 -18.26 9.62 21.67
CA SER A 190 -17.80 10.78 20.89
C SER A 190 -16.40 11.27 21.31
N GLN A 191 -16.00 11.08 22.57
CA GLN A 191 -14.65 11.39 23.06
C GLN A 191 -13.54 10.51 22.44
N ALA A 192 -13.79 9.21 22.25
CA ALA A 192 -12.82 8.32 21.61
C ALA A 192 -12.72 8.58 20.09
N ARG A 193 -13.73 9.21 19.48
CA ARG A 193 -13.68 9.65 18.07
C ARG A 193 -12.71 10.82 17.87
N LEU A 194 -12.72 11.80 18.78
CA LEU A 194 -11.81 12.95 18.71
C LEU A 194 -10.33 12.54 18.77
N LEU A 195 -10.00 11.55 19.61
CA LEU A 195 -8.63 11.04 19.72
C LEU A 195 -8.17 10.26 18.47
N ARG A 196 -9.08 9.59 17.74
CA ARG A 196 -8.73 8.88 16.49
C ARG A 196 -8.60 9.79 15.28
N SER A 197 -9.43 10.82 15.17
CA SER A 197 -9.31 11.82 14.09
C SER A 197 -7.97 12.55 14.17
N ASN A 198 -7.48 12.83 15.39
CA ASN A 198 -6.20 13.48 15.61
C ASN A 198 -4.98 12.55 15.42
N ALA A 199 -5.15 11.23 15.50
CA ALA A 199 -4.07 10.26 15.27
C ALA A 199 -3.95 9.82 13.80
N SER A 200 -4.99 10.04 12.99
CA SER A 200 -5.03 9.67 11.56
C SER A 200 -4.79 10.88 10.64
N GLY A 201 -5.06 12.10 11.13
CA GLY A 201 -4.69 13.35 10.47
C GLY A 201 -3.32 13.78 10.94
N GLY A 202 -2.33 13.76 10.05
CA GLY A 202 -1.00 14.31 10.33
C GLY A 202 -1.09 15.75 10.83
N SER A 203 -0.61 15.95 12.05
CA SER A 203 0.35 17.00 12.40
C SER A 203 0.20 18.34 11.66
N ASN A 204 -0.72 19.19 12.12
CA ASN A 204 -0.48 20.63 12.13
C ASN A 204 -0.03 21.03 13.53
N ASN A 205 1.26 21.29 13.66
CA ASN A 205 1.86 21.86 14.85
C ASN A 205 1.30 23.27 15.08
N HIS A 206 0.43 23.42 16.08
CA HIS A 206 0.35 24.67 16.83
C HIS A 206 0.63 24.34 18.29
N GLY A 207 1.80 24.77 18.75
CA GLY A 207 2.22 24.63 20.13
C GLY A 207 1.38 25.52 21.03
N GLU A 208 0.46 24.91 21.78
CA GLU A 208 -0.15 25.53 22.95
C GLU A 208 0.18 24.67 24.17
N LYS A 209 1.13 25.15 24.98
CA LYS A 209 1.55 24.54 26.24
C LYS A 209 0.37 24.59 27.23
N ARG A 210 -0.46 23.55 27.28
CA ARG A 210 -1.42 23.33 28.37
C ARG A 210 -0.83 22.42 29.44
N LYS A 211 -0.67 23.00 30.63
CA LYS A 211 -0.27 22.36 31.88
C LYS A 211 -1.17 21.15 32.18
N HIS A 212 -0.54 20.03 32.52
CA HIS A 212 -1.22 18.84 33.04
C HIS A 212 -1.98 19.19 34.32
N GLN A 213 -3.30 19.05 34.27
CA GLN A 213 -4.15 18.93 35.45
C GLN A 213 -4.45 17.44 35.61
N VAL A 214 -3.88 16.85 36.67
CA VAL A 214 -4.17 15.48 37.11
C VAL A 214 -5.63 15.46 37.56
N VAL A 215 -6.47 14.71 36.85
CA VAL A 215 -7.83 14.38 37.28
C VAL A 215 -7.80 12.94 37.76
N ASP A 216 -7.95 12.80 39.07
CA ASP A 216 -8.04 11.55 39.80
C ASP A 216 -9.36 10.84 39.44
N TYR A 217 -9.29 9.69 38.78
CA TYR A 217 -10.44 8.84 38.51
C TYR A 217 -10.45 7.70 39.52
N GLN A 218 -11.18 7.89 40.61
CA GLN A 218 -11.53 6.81 41.53
C GLN A 218 -12.65 5.94 40.93
N GLY A 219 -12.41 4.62 40.95
CA GLY A 219 -13.40 3.60 41.30
C GLY A 219 -14.46 3.25 40.25
N ILE A 220 -14.16 2.31 39.37
CA ILE A 220 -15.16 1.35 38.86
C ILE A 220 -14.59 -0.06 39.05
N ASP A 221 -15.14 -0.76 40.03
CA ASP A 221 -14.85 -2.16 40.33
C ASP A 221 -15.18 -3.04 39.12
N ARG A 222 -14.16 -3.74 38.63
CA ARG A 222 -14.29 -4.78 37.61
C ARG A 222 -14.02 -6.12 38.29
N PRO A 223 -14.92 -7.12 38.21
CA PRO A 223 -14.71 -8.40 38.88
C PRO A 223 -13.55 -9.15 38.20
N GLU A 224 -12.58 -9.49 39.04
CA GLU A 224 -11.43 -10.33 38.76
C GLU A 224 -11.91 -11.77 38.58
N VAL A 225 -11.79 -12.30 37.36
CA VAL A 225 -11.98 -13.72 37.07
C VAL A 225 -10.62 -14.25 36.61
N GLU A 226 -9.86 -14.76 37.56
CA GLU A 226 -8.64 -15.52 37.29
C GLU A 226 -9.02 -16.88 36.67
N ALA A 227 -8.89 -16.99 35.36
CA ALA A 227 -8.81 -18.27 34.67
C ALA A 227 -7.38 -18.41 34.11
N VAL A 228 -6.54 -19.11 34.87
CA VAL A 228 -5.20 -19.52 34.44
C VAL A 228 -5.37 -20.60 33.36
N VAL A 229 -5.35 -20.19 32.10
CA VAL A 229 -5.24 -21.11 30.96
C VAL A 229 -3.76 -21.25 30.61
N HIS A 230 -3.23 -22.43 30.94
CA HIS A 230 -1.90 -22.88 30.56
C HIS A 230 -1.84 -23.05 29.03
N TRP A 231 -1.05 -22.22 28.35
CA TRP A 231 -0.79 -22.33 26.92
C TRP A 231 0.40 -23.27 26.70
N SER A 232 0.18 -24.42 26.06
CA SER A 232 1.25 -25.17 25.41
C SER A 232 1.63 -24.48 24.10
N PRO A 233 2.92 -24.18 23.85
CA PRO A 233 3.37 -23.65 22.58
C PRO A 233 3.18 -24.71 21.48
N MET A 234 2.42 -24.40 20.43
CA MET A 234 2.59 -25.12 19.17
C MET A 234 3.98 -24.80 18.64
N GLU A 235 4.69 -25.86 18.26
CA GLU A 235 6.00 -25.85 17.63
C GLU A 235 6.05 -24.81 16.51
N THR A 236 6.92 -23.84 16.74
CA THR A 236 7.38 -22.86 15.77
C THR A 236 7.98 -23.61 14.59
N MET A 237 7.30 -23.61 13.45
CA MET A 237 7.96 -23.87 12.17
C MET A 237 9.10 -22.86 12.01
N PRO A 238 10.34 -23.28 11.72
CA PRO A 238 11.45 -22.34 11.55
C PRO A 238 11.14 -21.36 10.43
N ASP A 239 11.36 -20.09 10.72
CA ASP A 239 11.25 -18.96 9.81
C ASP A 239 12.34 -19.06 8.72
N MET A 240 12.12 -19.93 7.72
CA MET A 240 13.12 -20.26 6.70
C MET A 240 13.27 -19.20 5.59
N PHE A 241 12.63 -18.04 5.74
CA PHE A 241 12.61 -16.96 4.73
C PHE A 241 13.27 -15.65 5.19
N SER A 242 13.93 -15.62 6.34
CA SER A 242 14.72 -14.47 6.79
C SER A 242 16.14 -14.40 6.18
N SER A 243 16.47 -15.27 5.22
CA SER A 243 17.78 -15.32 4.54
C SER A 243 17.61 -15.18 3.01
N LEU A 244 17.03 -14.07 2.57
CA LEU A 244 17.03 -13.68 1.15
C LEU A 244 17.43 -12.22 0.94
N GLU A 245 18.17 -11.64 1.90
CA GLU A 245 18.77 -10.31 1.79
C GLU A 245 20.32 -10.34 1.82
N ASP A 246 20.95 -11.52 1.96
CA ASP A 246 22.41 -11.70 1.90
C ASP A 246 22.80 -12.64 0.74
N PHE A 247 22.76 -12.16 -0.50
CA PHE A 247 23.54 -12.75 -1.61
C PHE A 247 23.79 -11.67 -2.68
N THR A 248 24.54 -10.65 -2.29
CA THR A 248 25.25 -9.74 -3.20
C THR A 248 26.65 -9.52 -2.67
N ASP A 249 27.42 -10.59 -2.49
CA ASP A 249 28.88 -10.50 -2.56
C ASP A 249 29.46 -11.91 -2.63
N LEU A 250 30.03 -12.26 -3.78
CA LEU A 250 31.15 -13.21 -3.94
C LEU A 250 31.48 -13.22 -5.43
N GLY A 251 32.41 -12.34 -5.79
CA GLY A 251 33.04 -12.32 -7.09
C GLY A 251 33.70 -13.65 -7.41
N LEU A 252 33.27 -14.28 -8.50
CA LEU A 252 34.06 -15.25 -9.22
C LEU A 252 34.03 -14.88 -10.70
N ALA A 253 35.21 -14.49 -11.18
CA ALA A 253 35.51 -14.25 -12.57
C ALA A 253 35.27 -15.53 -13.38
N PHE A 254 34.36 -15.47 -14.34
CA PHE A 254 34.34 -16.38 -15.47
C PHE A 254 33.96 -15.58 -16.72
N GLU A 255 34.94 -15.40 -17.60
CA GLU A 255 34.67 -15.09 -19.00
C GLU A 255 33.97 -16.29 -19.65
N PRO A 256 33.01 -16.00 -20.54
CA PRO A 256 33.16 -16.55 -21.87
C PRO A 256 32.89 -15.51 -22.95
N ARG A 257 33.87 -15.40 -23.85
CA ARG A 257 33.76 -14.80 -25.18
C ARG A 257 32.52 -15.29 -25.93
N LEU A 258 31.62 -14.37 -26.26
CA LEU A 258 30.78 -14.46 -27.45
C LEU A 258 30.87 -13.12 -28.20
N THR A 259 31.24 -13.22 -29.46
CA THR A 259 31.47 -12.13 -30.41
C THR A 259 30.19 -11.35 -30.69
N LEU A 260 30.22 -10.03 -30.44
CA LEU A 260 29.25 -9.05 -30.94
C LEU A 260 29.28 -8.98 -32.48
N PRO A 261 28.15 -8.72 -33.14
CA PRO A 261 28.10 -7.97 -34.39
C PRO A 261 28.18 -6.46 -34.10
N THR A 262 28.98 -5.75 -34.89
CA THR A 262 29.22 -4.31 -34.84
C THR A 262 28.00 -3.47 -35.23
N PRO A 263 27.87 -2.23 -34.71
CA PRO A 263 26.74 -1.34 -34.94
C PRO A 263 26.96 -0.46 -36.17
N LEU A 264 25.99 -0.44 -37.08
CA LEU A 264 25.85 0.60 -38.09
C LEU A 264 24.37 0.90 -38.30
N GLU A 265 24.07 2.20 -38.21
CA GLU A 265 22.84 2.88 -38.65
C GLU A 265 21.65 2.87 -37.68
N ARG A 266 21.84 3.65 -36.60
CA ARG A 266 20.78 4.33 -35.86
C ARG A 266 20.36 5.58 -36.65
N GLU A 267 19.36 5.45 -37.52
CA GLU A 267 18.62 6.61 -38.01
C GLU A 267 17.48 6.98 -37.05
N ARG A 268 17.42 8.29 -36.80
CA ARG A 268 16.50 8.96 -35.90
C ARG A 268 15.08 8.90 -36.46
N SER A 269 14.13 8.47 -35.63
CA SER A 269 12.76 8.98 -35.72
C SER A 269 12.19 9.12 -34.32
N ILE A 270 12.15 10.38 -33.87
CA ILE A 270 11.41 10.85 -32.70
C ILE A 270 9.94 10.75 -33.09
N THR A 271 9.25 9.64 -32.78
CA THR A 271 7.77 9.53 -32.90
C THR A 271 7.16 8.34 -32.13
N SER A 272 7.82 7.85 -31.08
CA SER A 272 7.27 6.78 -30.24
C SER A 272 7.14 7.25 -28.79
N LEU A 273 6.04 7.96 -28.48
CA LEU A 273 5.67 8.43 -27.14
C LEU A 273 5.17 7.31 -26.20
N SER A 274 5.41 6.04 -26.52
CA SER A 274 5.15 4.91 -25.63
C SER A 274 6.46 4.42 -25.04
N CYS A 275 6.94 5.03 -23.95
CA CYS A 275 7.93 4.31 -23.15
C CYS A 275 7.20 3.13 -22.49
N GLY A 276 7.69 1.90 -22.69
CA GLY A 276 7.12 0.67 -22.11
C GLY A 276 7.38 0.57 -20.60
N CYS A 277 7.26 1.69 -19.89
CA CYS A 277 7.68 1.83 -18.51
C CYS A 277 6.63 1.28 -17.53
N ALA A 278 7.08 0.97 -16.32
CA ALA A 278 6.23 0.49 -15.24
C ALA A 278 5.00 1.38 -15.03
N THR A 279 3.89 0.79 -14.53
CA THR A 279 2.60 1.47 -14.30
C THR A 279 2.70 2.73 -13.43
N LEU A 280 3.75 2.88 -12.64
CA LEU A 280 4.04 4.06 -11.82
C LEU A 280 4.39 5.31 -12.65
N CYS A 281 4.87 5.13 -13.88
CA CYS A 281 5.11 6.23 -14.82
C CYS A 281 3.83 6.72 -15.52
N PHE A 282 2.73 5.96 -15.46
CA PHE A 282 1.51 6.26 -16.20
C PHE A 282 0.93 7.66 -15.91
N PRO A 283 0.87 8.14 -14.65
CA PRO A 283 0.41 9.50 -14.37
C PRO A 283 1.27 10.56 -15.06
N LEU A 284 2.59 10.37 -15.09
CA LEU A 284 3.51 11.28 -15.78
C LEU A 284 3.33 11.20 -17.29
N THR A 285 3.11 10.01 -17.85
CA THR A 285 2.81 9.87 -19.27
C THR A 285 1.56 10.65 -19.64
N VAL A 286 0.46 10.49 -18.90
CA VAL A 286 -0.81 11.19 -19.17
C VAL A 286 -0.64 12.71 -19.06
N LEU A 287 0.09 13.19 -18.05
CA LEU A 287 0.28 14.63 -17.82
C LEU A 287 1.24 15.27 -18.83
N LEU A 288 2.35 14.59 -19.15
CA LEU A 288 3.43 15.10 -20.01
C LEU A 288 3.19 14.85 -21.51
N THR A 289 2.15 14.09 -21.89
CA THR A 289 1.78 13.88 -23.31
C THR A 289 0.64 14.77 -23.79
N GLN A 290 0.07 15.61 -22.92
CA GLN A 290 -0.95 16.55 -23.39
C GLN A 290 -0.31 17.56 -24.36
N PRO A 291 -0.86 17.74 -25.57
CA PRO A 291 -0.31 18.61 -26.61
C PRO A 291 -0.53 20.11 -26.33
N SER A 292 -0.83 20.48 -25.09
CA SER A 292 -1.02 21.86 -24.68
C SER A 292 0.34 22.51 -24.50
N GLY A 293 0.77 23.31 -25.48
CA GLY A 293 2.03 24.05 -25.47
C GLY A 293 2.08 25.21 -24.46
N ASP A 294 1.55 25.03 -23.26
CA ASP A 294 1.50 26.06 -22.23
C ASP A 294 2.27 25.61 -20.98
N ASP A 295 3.12 26.53 -20.50
CA ASP A 295 3.94 26.40 -19.29
C ASP A 295 3.09 25.91 -18.11
N PHE A 296 3.50 24.80 -17.50
CA PHE A 296 2.92 24.37 -16.23
C PHE A 296 3.14 25.48 -15.18
N GLU A 297 2.12 25.80 -14.40
CA GLU A 297 2.30 26.73 -13.28
C GLU A 297 3.43 26.23 -12.36
N PRO A 298 4.38 27.07 -11.93
CA PRO A 298 5.52 26.64 -11.12
C PRO A 298 5.14 25.84 -9.86
N ASN A 299 4.00 26.15 -9.26
CA ASN A 299 3.45 25.42 -8.12
C ASN A 299 3.08 23.97 -8.46
N ILE A 300 2.52 23.74 -9.64
CA ILE A 300 2.14 22.40 -10.12
C ILE A 300 3.40 21.60 -10.40
N VAL A 301 4.41 22.20 -11.05
CA VAL A 301 5.70 21.55 -11.30
C VAL A 301 6.34 21.13 -9.98
N LYS A 302 6.36 22.02 -8.98
CA LYS A 302 6.88 21.71 -7.63
C LYS A 302 6.11 20.55 -6.97
N GLN A 303 4.79 20.51 -7.07
CA GLN A 303 3.99 19.40 -6.54
C GLN A 303 4.27 18.07 -7.26
N LEU A 304 4.50 18.11 -8.58
CA LEU A 304 4.87 16.92 -9.35
C LEU A 304 6.25 16.39 -8.97
N LEU A 305 7.23 17.28 -8.78
CA LEU A 305 8.56 16.93 -8.28
C LEU A 305 8.47 16.34 -6.86
N GLN A 306 7.66 16.94 -6.00
CA GLN A 306 7.43 16.46 -4.63
C GLN A 306 6.79 15.06 -4.62
N TRP A 307 5.76 14.84 -5.44
CA TRP A 307 5.15 13.53 -5.61
C TRP A 307 6.15 12.49 -6.13
N ALA A 308 6.95 12.86 -7.12
CA ALA A 308 7.96 11.98 -7.70
C ALA A 308 9.02 11.56 -6.65
N ARG A 309 9.42 12.49 -5.78
CA ARG A 309 10.26 12.21 -4.60
C ARG A 309 9.60 11.21 -3.66
N ASP A 310 8.33 11.42 -3.32
CA ASP A 310 7.59 10.59 -2.37
C ASP A 310 7.34 9.15 -2.89
N VAL A 311 7.25 8.98 -4.22
CA VAL A 311 7.13 7.66 -4.88
C VAL A 311 8.49 6.98 -5.10
N SER A 312 9.60 7.64 -4.78
CA SER A 312 10.99 7.28 -5.08
C SER A 312 11.39 7.44 -6.56
N TRP A 313 12.49 8.16 -6.79
CA TRP A 313 13.09 8.35 -8.10
C TRP A 313 13.33 7.04 -8.85
N SER A 314 13.79 6.01 -8.14
CA SER A 314 14.05 4.65 -8.67
C SER A 314 12.88 4.05 -9.46
N ASN A 315 11.65 4.46 -9.19
CA ASN A 315 10.45 3.96 -9.84
C ASN A 315 10.06 4.74 -11.11
N ILE A 316 10.78 5.82 -11.45
CA ILE A 316 10.55 6.65 -12.62
C ILE A 316 11.65 6.38 -13.63
N CYS A 317 11.29 6.08 -14.89
CA CYS A 317 12.28 5.84 -15.94
C CYS A 317 13.09 7.11 -16.27
N ALA A 318 14.28 6.95 -16.85
CA ALA A 318 15.14 8.07 -17.21
C ALA A 318 14.45 9.08 -18.13
N VAL A 319 13.67 8.61 -19.12
CA VAL A 319 12.97 9.47 -20.09
C VAL A 319 11.93 10.37 -19.42
N HIS A 320 11.11 9.82 -18.52
CA HIS A 320 10.12 10.63 -17.80
C HIS A 320 10.75 11.54 -16.75
N LEU A 321 11.86 11.10 -16.14
CA LEU A 321 12.61 11.92 -15.21
C LEU A 321 13.24 13.13 -15.92
N GLN A 322 13.83 12.94 -17.10
CA GLN A 322 14.33 14.02 -17.96
C GLN A 322 13.22 15.00 -18.35
N LYS A 323 12.07 14.49 -18.80
CA LYS A 323 10.91 15.35 -19.12
C LYS A 323 10.41 16.12 -17.91
N LEU A 324 10.34 15.48 -16.75
CA LEU A 324 9.92 16.13 -15.51
C LEU A 324 10.91 17.23 -15.11
N ALA A 325 12.22 16.99 -15.23
CA ALA A 325 13.26 17.99 -14.99
C ALA A 325 13.19 19.15 -15.99
N SER A 326 12.85 18.85 -17.26
CA SER A 326 12.74 19.87 -18.30
C SER A 326 11.67 20.94 -18.01
N LEU A 327 10.66 20.61 -17.19
CA LEU A 327 9.66 21.58 -16.73
C LEU A 327 10.24 22.67 -15.81
N SER A 328 11.34 22.40 -15.11
CA SER A 328 11.96 23.36 -14.17
C SER A 328 13.24 23.99 -14.72
N PHE A 329 14.04 23.21 -15.46
CA PHE A 329 15.38 23.61 -15.91
C PHE A 329 15.49 23.77 -17.43
N GLY A 330 14.39 23.52 -18.16
CA GLY A 330 14.34 23.64 -19.61
C GLY A 330 14.90 22.43 -20.38
N PRO A 331 14.99 22.53 -21.71
CA PRO A 331 15.30 21.41 -22.60
C PRO A 331 16.74 20.89 -22.51
N SER A 332 17.65 21.61 -21.86
CA SER A 332 19.04 21.15 -21.63
C SER A 332 19.11 19.83 -20.85
N THR A 333 18.10 19.56 -20.02
CA THR A 333 17.99 18.36 -19.18
C THR A 333 17.84 17.05 -19.95
N GLU A 334 17.50 17.09 -21.25
CA GLU A 334 17.40 15.88 -22.09
C GLU A 334 18.72 15.11 -22.19
N THR A 335 19.85 15.81 -21.98
CA THR A 335 21.19 15.23 -22.06
C THR A 335 21.76 14.83 -20.70
N TRP A 336 21.07 15.17 -19.61
CA TRP A 336 21.58 14.92 -18.27
C TRP A 336 21.51 13.43 -17.92
N PRO A 337 22.55 12.89 -17.26
CA PRO A 337 22.49 11.58 -16.63
C PRO A 337 21.47 11.61 -15.48
N ARG A 338 20.95 10.43 -15.14
CA ARG A 338 19.88 10.27 -14.16
C ARG A 338 20.27 10.83 -12.80
N GLU A 339 21.50 10.60 -12.39
CA GLU A 339 22.05 10.97 -11.09
C GLU A 339 22.10 12.50 -10.93
N GLU A 340 22.57 13.21 -11.97
CA GLU A 340 22.60 14.67 -12.01
C GLU A 340 21.19 15.26 -11.91
N ILE A 341 20.22 14.69 -12.63
CA ILE A 341 18.82 15.12 -12.55
C ILE A 341 18.27 15.00 -11.12
N ILE A 342 18.53 13.87 -10.45
CA ILE A 342 18.05 13.63 -9.09
C ILE A 342 18.68 14.64 -8.13
N GLU A 343 20.00 14.82 -8.20
CA GLU A 343 20.73 15.74 -7.34
C GLU A 343 20.23 17.18 -7.48
N THR A 344 20.07 17.68 -8.72
CA THR A 344 19.58 19.05 -8.98
C THR A 344 18.13 19.24 -8.53
N ILE A 345 17.27 18.23 -8.70
CA ILE A 345 15.87 18.30 -8.22
C ILE A 345 15.83 18.29 -6.69
N GLU A 346 16.67 17.48 -6.03
CA GLU A 346 16.72 17.42 -4.57
C GLU A 346 17.25 18.72 -3.95
N GLU A 347 18.23 19.37 -4.58
CA GLU A 347 18.69 20.71 -4.20
C GLU A 347 17.54 21.73 -4.29
N LEU A 348 16.82 21.76 -5.42
CA LEU A 348 15.66 22.64 -5.61
C LEU A 348 14.54 22.41 -4.58
N LEU A 349 14.30 21.15 -4.18
CA LEU A 349 13.31 20.81 -3.16
C LEU A 349 13.81 21.02 -1.73
N GLY A 350 15.12 21.00 -1.50
CA GLY A 350 15.78 21.17 -0.21
C GLY A 350 15.82 22.61 0.28
N ASP A 351 16.06 23.57 -0.63
CA ASP A 351 16.18 25.00 -0.31
C ASP A 351 14.92 25.64 0.29
N HIS A 352 13.77 24.97 0.17
CA HIS A 352 12.52 25.45 0.75
C HIS A 352 12.26 25.00 2.19
N LEU A 353 12.99 24.02 2.71
CA LEU A 353 12.86 23.61 4.12
C LEU A 353 13.67 24.49 5.07
N SER A 354 14.65 25.24 4.55
CA SER A 354 15.54 26.10 5.35
C SER A 354 15.03 27.54 5.54
N ASN A 355 14.08 28.01 4.72
CA ASN A 355 13.65 29.42 4.74
C ASN A 355 12.45 29.74 5.64
N ASP A 356 11.81 28.74 6.27
CA ASP A 356 10.67 28.93 7.19
C ASP A 356 11.02 28.67 8.67
N LEU A 357 12.32 28.64 9.04
CA LEU A 357 12.78 28.56 10.42
C LEU A 357 13.20 29.95 10.92
N PRO A 358 12.43 30.59 11.84
CA PRO A 358 12.90 31.80 12.50
C PRO A 358 14.14 31.46 13.32
N LEU A 359 15.25 32.10 12.98
CA LEU A 359 16.48 32.15 13.76
C LEU A 359 16.17 32.58 15.20
N LEU A 360 16.05 31.60 16.11
CA LEU A 360 16.24 31.82 17.54
C LEU A 360 17.73 31.67 17.85
N SER A 361 18.44 32.76 17.64
CA SER A 361 19.75 33.01 18.28
C SER A 361 19.51 33.38 19.74
N SER A 362 20.04 32.59 20.68
CA SER A 362 20.39 32.97 22.05
C SER A 362 21.00 31.72 22.70
N GLU A 363 22.32 31.60 22.76
CA GLU A 363 23.15 32.05 23.88
C GLU A 363 22.83 31.31 25.21
N ASP A 364 23.92 30.80 25.80
CA ASP A 364 24.10 30.29 27.17
C ASP A 364 24.04 28.77 27.40
N CYS A 365 25.22 28.18 27.26
CA CYS A 365 25.62 26.92 27.88
C CYS A 365 26.49 27.24 29.11
N PRO A 366 26.05 26.97 30.34
CA PRO A 366 26.95 26.84 31.47
C PRO A 366 27.42 25.39 31.57
N GLN A 367 28.71 25.20 31.32
CA GLN A 367 29.45 24.09 31.91
C GLN A 367 29.35 24.22 33.42
N ASP A 368 28.86 23.19 34.11
CA ASP A 368 29.56 22.63 35.27
C ASP A 368 28.80 21.49 35.96
N LEU A 369 29.61 20.56 36.48
CA LEU A 369 29.36 19.72 37.66
C LEU A 369 28.24 18.66 37.58
N ILE A 370 28.64 17.39 37.49
CA ILE A 370 28.54 16.46 38.64
C ILE A 370 29.35 15.19 38.35
N THR A 371 30.49 15.13 39.03
CA THR A 371 31.25 13.93 39.40
C THR A 371 30.42 13.12 40.38
N GLY A 372 30.25 11.80 40.18
CA GLY A 372 29.72 10.97 41.27
C GLY A 372 29.24 9.56 40.92
N LEU A 373 30.07 8.58 41.31
CA LEU A 373 29.68 7.30 41.91
C LEU A 373 29.13 6.19 41.00
N LEU A 374 30.06 5.42 40.43
CA LEU A 374 29.87 4.01 40.05
C LEU A 374 30.21 3.11 41.25
N PRO A 375 29.31 2.22 41.73
CA PRO A 375 29.69 1.15 42.63
C PRO A 375 30.19 -0.07 41.84
N SER A 376 31.32 -0.61 42.28
CA SER A 376 31.92 -1.86 41.80
C SER A 376 31.03 -3.08 42.13
N PRO A 377 31.01 -4.13 41.28
CA PRO A 377 30.32 -5.38 41.59
C PRO A 377 31.15 -6.26 42.56
N PRO A 378 30.51 -7.07 43.42
CA PRO A 378 31.20 -7.95 44.35
C PRO A 378 31.66 -9.26 43.70
N SER A 379 32.79 -9.74 44.21
CA SER A 379 33.51 -10.96 43.87
C SER A 379 32.65 -12.23 43.81
N ALA A 380 32.82 -13.00 42.75
CA ALA A 380 32.34 -14.37 42.66
C ALA A 380 33.20 -15.30 43.54
N LEU A 381 32.55 -15.94 44.51
CA LEU A 381 33.09 -17.07 45.25
C LEU A 381 33.03 -18.33 44.37
N MET A 382 34.18 -19.01 44.30
CA MET A 382 34.30 -20.38 43.84
C MET A 382 33.41 -21.31 44.67
N TYR A 383 32.64 -22.15 44.00
CA TYR A 383 32.27 -23.47 44.50
C TYR A 383 32.60 -24.49 43.41
N HIS A 384 33.15 -25.60 43.90
CA HIS A 384 33.78 -26.78 43.27
C HIS A 384 33.36 -27.18 41.85
#